data_AF-A0A246GL76-F1
#
_entry.id   AF-A0A246GL76-F1
#
_cell.length_a   1.000
_cell.length_b   1.000
_cell.length_c   1.000
_cell.angle_alpha   90.00
_cell.angle_beta   90.00
_cell.angle_gamma   90.00
#
_symmetry.space_group_name_H-M   'P 1'
#
loop_
_entity.id
_entity.type
_entity.pdbx_description
1 polymer ?
#
loop_
_entity_poly.entity_id
_entity_poly.type
_entity_poly.pdbx_seq_one_letter_code
_entity_poly.pdbx_strand_id
1 'polypeptide(L)'
;MVKKILFLLFLFPKTSFSQNNLDLIKKHLKENSPKSKMSQTEIDHLIISDEFITTSNNTVCHVKQTQNGIPIYNVDSNFLIDKAGRVSGNLKSVPLLENKTKNRF
;
A
#
# COMPACT_ATOMS: atom_id res chain seq x y z
N MET A 1 2.83 -49.36 -16.79
CA MET A 1 2.83 -48.14 -17.63
C MET A 1 2.44 -46.87 -16.85
N VAL A 2 2.89 -46.72 -15.58
CA VAL A 2 2.43 -45.65 -14.66
C VAL A 2 3.54 -44.64 -14.30
N LYS A 3 4.81 -44.94 -14.65
CA LYS A 3 5.98 -44.11 -14.29
C LYS A 3 6.08 -42.78 -15.05
N LYS A 4 5.29 -42.56 -16.12
CA LYS A 4 5.36 -41.33 -16.94
C LYS A 4 4.48 -40.18 -16.46
N ILE A 5 3.54 -40.43 -15.54
CA ILE A 5 2.58 -39.43 -15.07
C ILE A 5 3.17 -38.48 -14.02
N LEU A 6 4.20 -38.91 -13.28
CA LEU A 6 4.83 -38.09 -12.23
C LEU A 6 5.58 -36.86 -12.78
N PHE A 7 5.95 -36.88 -14.07
CA PHE A 7 6.69 -35.78 -14.70
C PHE A 7 5.81 -34.56 -15.02
N LEU A 8 4.49 -34.72 -15.12
CA LEU A 8 3.57 -33.62 -15.48
C LEU A 8 3.31 -32.63 -14.33
N LEU A 9 3.60 -32.99 -13.08
CA LEU A 9 3.35 -32.13 -11.91
C LEU A 9 4.38 -31.00 -11.74
N PHE A 10 5.46 -30.97 -12.54
CA PHE A 10 6.48 -29.91 -12.49
C PHE A 10 6.16 -28.70 -13.38
N LEU A 11 5.04 -28.71 -14.10
CA LEU A 11 4.66 -27.65 -15.04
C LEU A 11 3.81 -26.53 -14.42
N PHE A 12 3.66 -26.47 -13.10
CA PHE A 12 3.00 -25.31 -12.50
C PHE A 12 3.93 -24.10 -12.63
N PRO A 13 3.61 -23.10 -13.49
CA PRO A 13 4.34 -21.85 -13.45
C PRO A 13 4.18 -21.30 -12.03
N LYS A 14 5.28 -20.89 -11.42
CA LYS A 14 5.24 -20.10 -10.19
C LYS A 14 4.54 -18.78 -10.57
N THR A 15 3.21 -18.74 -10.45
CA THR A 15 2.46 -17.50 -10.59
C THR A 15 2.93 -16.62 -9.45
N SER A 16 3.84 -15.69 -9.78
CA SER A 16 4.25 -14.65 -8.87
C SER A 16 3.02 -13.77 -8.67
N PHE A 17 2.34 -13.97 -7.56
CA PHE A 17 1.28 -13.07 -7.13
C PHE A 17 1.91 -11.69 -6.97
N SER A 18 1.57 -10.77 -7.87
CA SER A 18 1.92 -9.37 -7.71
C SER A 18 1.25 -8.90 -6.42
N GLN A 19 2.04 -8.69 -5.36
CA GLN A 19 1.52 -8.05 -4.16
C GLN A 19 1.07 -6.64 -4.56
N ASN A 20 -0.10 -6.23 -4.10
CA ASN A 20 -0.58 -4.88 -4.36
C ASN A 20 0.37 -3.90 -3.65
N ASN A 21 0.90 -2.92 -4.38
CA ASN A 21 1.82 -1.91 -3.84
C ASN A 21 1.22 -1.18 -2.63
N LEU A 22 -0.10 -0.98 -2.62
CA LEU A 22 -0.80 -0.36 -1.50
C LEU A 22 -0.73 -1.24 -0.24
N ASP A 23 -0.82 -2.56 -0.37
CA ASP A 23 -0.74 -3.48 0.76
C ASP A 23 0.67 -3.52 1.36
N LEU A 24 1.70 -3.49 0.51
CA LEU A 24 3.10 -3.35 0.93
C LEU A 24 3.30 -2.07 1.72
N ILE A 25 2.76 -0.95 1.24
CA ILE A 25 2.84 0.35 1.91
C ILE A 25 2.09 0.35 3.23
N LYS A 26 0.85 -0.18 3.27
CA LYS A 26 0.07 -0.30 4.51
C LYS A 26 0.80 -1.15 5.55
N LYS A 27 1.41 -2.26 5.13
CA LYS A 27 2.22 -3.13 6.01
C LYS A 27 3.43 -2.36 6.56
N HIS A 28 4.20 -1.70 5.69
CA HIS A 28 5.34 -0.88 6.08
C HIS A 28 4.96 0.19 7.11
N LEU A 29 3.85 0.89 6.88
CA LEU A 29 3.35 1.91 7.82
C LEU A 29 2.99 1.29 9.16
N LYS A 30 2.28 0.15 9.19
CA LYS A 30 1.92 -0.53 10.44
C LYS A 30 3.15 -0.97 11.25
N GLU A 31 4.14 -1.57 10.58
CA GLU A 31 5.37 -2.06 11.20
C GLU A 31 6.25 -0.90 11.72
N ASN A 32 6.22 0.25 11.04
CA ASN A 32 7.00 1.44 11.40
C ASN A 32 6.18 2.50 12.18
N SER A 33 4.96 2.17 12.64
CA SER A 33 4.11 3.07 13.42
C SER A 33 4.36 3.14 14.95
N PRO A 34 5.37 2.52 15.61
CA PRO A 34 5.42 2.58 17.08
C PRO A 34 5.73 3.96 17.67
N LYS A 35 5.95 5.00 16.84
CA LYS A 35 6.20 6.39 17.26
C LYS A 35 5.28 7.44 16.63
N SER A 36 4.41 7.03 15.71
CA SER A 36 3.55 7.97 15.00
C SER A 36 2.13 7.89 15.58
N LYS A 37 1.53 9.04 15.87
CA LYS A 37 0.13 9.18 16.30
C LYS A 37 -0.88 8.76 15.20
N MET A 38 -0.41 8.03 14.18
CA MET A 38 -1.20 7.69 13.03
C MET A 38 -2.18 6.58 13.42
N SER A 39 -3.47 6.84 13.26
CA SER A 39 -4.47 5.85 13.61
C SER A 39 -4.50 4.76 12.55
N GLN A 40 -4.86 3.54 12.97
CA GLN A 40 -5.11 2.44 12.04
C GLN A 40 -6.15 2.84 10.97
N THR A 41 -7.13 3.66 11.35
CA THR A 41 -8.13 4.22 10.43
C THR A 41 -7.54 5.15 9.37
N GLU A 42 -6.47 5.89 9.65
CA GLU A 42 -5.79 6.71 8.63
C GLU A 42 -5.04 5.83 7.62
N ILE A 43 -4.46 4.71 8.06
CA ILE A 43 -3.75 3.76 7.18
C ILE A 43 -4.73 3.04 6.24
N ASP A 44 -5.92 2.70 6.73
CA ASP A 44 -6.87 1.91 5.95
C ASP A 44 -7.49 2.70 4.79
N HIS A 45 -7.60 4.02 4.93
CA HIS A 45 -8.17 4.95 3.94
C HIS A 45 -7.15 5.58 2.99
N LEU A 46 -6.07 4.86 2.67
CA LEU A 46 -5.07 5.27 1.67
C LEU A 46 -5.43 4.77 0.26
N ILE A 47 -5.09 5.57 -0.75
CA ILE A 47 -5.15 5.20 -2.17
C ILE A 47 -3.84 5.52 -2.87
N ILE A 48 -3.51 4.77 -3.93
CA ILE A 48 -2.47 5.16 -4.89
C ILE A 48 -3.14 6.02 -5.95
N SER A 49 -2.68 7.27 -6.06
CA SER A 49 -3.15 8.22 -7.08
C SER A 49 -2.39 8.11 -8.40
N ASP A 50 -1.13 7.69 -8.33
CA ASP A 50 -0.27 7.45 -9.49
C ASP A 50 0.87 6.50 -9.09
N GLU A 51 1.35 5.71 -10.04
CA GLU A 51 2.52 4.85 -9.86
C GLU A 51 3.34 4.71 -11.15
N PHE A 52 4.66 4.71 -11.02
CA PHE A 52 5.56 4.52 -12.15
C PHE A 52 6.84 3.79 -11.75
N ILE A 53 7.51 3.19 -12.74
CA ILE A 53 8.78 2.48 -12.57
C ILE A 53 9.93 3.39 -12.96
N THR A 54 10.93 3.51 -12.08
CA THR A 54 12.15 4.28 -12.34
C THR A 54 13.10 3.53 -13.27
N THR A 55 14.10 4.23 -13.82
CA THR A 55 15.20 3.60 -14.59
C THR A 55 16.03 2.61 -13.78
N SER A 56 16.04 2.74 -12.45
CA SER A 56 16.63 1.76 -11.52
C SER A 56 15.71 0.57 -11.20
N ASN A 57 14.56 0.47 -11.87
CA ASN A 57 13.52 -0.55 -11.67
C ASN A 57 13.00 -0.61 -10.23
N ASN A 58 12.81 0.56 -9.60
CA ASN A 58 12.02 0.71 -8.39
C ASN A 58 10.64 1.24 -8.76
N THR A 59 9.62 0.91 -7.99
CA THR A 59 8.28 1.48 -8.16
C THR A 59 8.12 2.68 -7.25
N VAL A 60 7.75 3.83 -7.81
CA VAL A 60 7.33 5.02 -7.06
C VAL A 60 5.81 5.01 -7.00
N CYS A 61 5.25 5.16 -5.79
CA CYS A 61 3.82 5.25 -5.56
C CYS A 61 3.49 6.62 -4.94
N HIS A 62 2.64 7.39 -5.61
CA HIS A 62 2.05 8.62 -5.08
C HIS A 62 0.78 8.26 -4.30
N VAL A 63 0.87 8.28 -2.98
CA VAL A 63 -0.22 7.87 -2.07
C VAL A 63 -0.91 9.07 -1.48
N LYS A 64 -2.25 9.03 -1.48
CA LYS A 64 -3.11 10.03 -0.85
C LYS A 64 -3.93 9.41 0.26
N GLN A 65 -4.14 10.19 1.31
CA GLN A 65 -5.17 9.91 2.30
C GLN A 65 -6.54 10.26 1.72
N THR A 66 -7.55 9.48 2.06
CA THR A 66 -8.94 9.78 1.74
C THR A 66 -9.73 10.04 3.01
N GLN A 67 -10.74 10.89 2.91
CA GLN A 67 -11.76 11.06 3.92
C GLN A 67 -13.12 10.91 3.27
N ASN A 68 -13.92 9.95 3.75
CA ASN A 68 -15.22 9.59 3.15
C ASN A 68 -15.12 9.28 1.64
N GLY A 69 -14.04 8.64 1.21
CA GLY A 69 -13.78 8.29 -0.19
C GLY A 69 -13.25 9.45 -1.06
N ILE A 70 -13.09 10.65 -0.52
CA ILE A 70 -12.58 11.82 -1.24
C ILE A 70 -11.07 11.96 -0.96
N PRO A 71 -10.21 12.03 -1.98
CA PRO A 71 -8.77 12.25 -1.80
C PRO A 71 -8.48 13.64 -1.23
N ILE A 72 -7.56 13.70 -0.27
CA ILE A 72 -7.04 14.94 0.30
C ILE A 72 -5.83 15.38 -0.54
N TYR A 73 -5.93 16.53 -1.21
CA TYR A 73 -4.91 16.98 -2.18
C TYR A 73 -3.87 17.96 -1.62
N ASN A 74 -4.05 18.47 -0.40
CA ASN A 74 -3.09 19.40 0.19
C ASN A 74 -1.83 18.70 0.74
N VAL A 75 -1.76 17.37 0.65
CA VAL A 75 -0.64 16.56 1.11
C VAL A 75 -0.41 15.38 0.17
N ASP A 76 0.84 15.23 -0.28
CA ASP A 76 1.29 14.09 -1.07
C ASP A 76 2.34 13.28 -0.32
N SER A 77 2.13 11.96 -0.28
CA SER A 77 3.06 11.00 0.31
C SER A 77 3.64 10.13 -0.79
N ASN A 78 4.96 10.04 -0.84
CA ASN A 78 5.67 9.27 -1.86
C ASN A 78 6.31 8.06 -1.20
N PHE A 79 6.06 6.89 -1.78
CA PHE A 79 6.70 5.64 -1.36
C PHE A 79 7.52 5.07 -2.50
N LEU A 80 8.68 4.52 -2.15
CA LEU A 80 9.53 3.81 -3.08
C LEU A 80 9.55 2.34 -2.67
N ILE A 81 9.23 1.47 -3.62
CA ILE A 81 9.25 0.01 -3.48
C ILE A 81 10.39 -0.50 -4.35
N ASP A 82 11.37 -1.17 -3.74
CA ASP A 82 12.46 -1.77 -4.50
C ASP A 82 12.08 -3.13 -5.11
N LYS A 83 12.98 -3.68 -5.93
CA LYS A 83 12.79 -5.00 -6.57
C LYS A 83 12.55 -6.17 -5.60
N ALA A 84 12.97 -6.02 -4.35
CA ALA A 84 12.78 -7.01 -3.31
C ALA A 84 11.47 -6.79 -2.53
N GLY A 85 10.67 -5.79 -2.91
CA GLY A 85 9.43 -5.42 -2.23
C GLY A 85 9.65 -4.62 -0.94
N ARG A 86 10.87 -4.14 -0.69
CA ARG A 86 11.15 -3.30 0.49
C ARG A 86 10.62 -1.90 0.22
N VAL A 87 9.84 -1.40 1.17
CA VAL A 87 9.21 -0.09 1.09
C VAL A 87 10.05 0.93 1.86
N SER A 88 10.17 2.12 1.31
CA SER A 88 10.70 3.30 1.99
C SER A 88 9.81 4.51 1.72
N GLY A 89 9.79 5.44 2.67
CA GLY A 89 8.88 6.58 2.65
C GLY A 89 8.10 6.68 3.97
N ASN A 90 7.50 7.84 4.16
CA ASN A 90 6.67 8.15 5.32
C ASN A 90 5.36 8.74 4.84
N LEU A 91 4.26 8.40 5.52
CA LEU A 91 3.02 9.11 5.28
C LEU A 91 3.09 10.50 5.92
N LYS A 92 2.74 11.51 5.14
CA LYS A 92 2.34 12.81 5.66
C LYS A 92 0.83 12.74 5.90
N SER A 93 0.41 12.69 7.16
CA SER A 93 -1.02 12.60 7.51
C SER A 93 -1.65 13.97 7.71
N VAL A 94 -2.93 14.07 7.32
CA VAL A 94 -3.80 15.18 7.73
C VAL A 94 -4.77 14.62 8.76
N PRO A 95 -4.89 15.21 9.95
CA PRO A 95 -5.85 14.75 10.95
C PRO A 95 -7.25 14.69 10.35
N LEU A 96 -7.94 13.57 10.57
CA LEU A 96 -9.32 13.41 10.14
C LEU A 96 -10.19 14.51 10.74
N LEU A 97 -10.99 15.20 9.91
CA LEU A 97 -11.98 16.14 10.42
C LEU A 97 -13.04 15.35 11.19
N GLU A 98 -13.16 15.60 12.49
CA GLU A 98 -14.22 15.01 13.31
C GLU A 98 -15.58 15.45 12.77
N ASN A 99 -16.46 14.47 12.54
CA ASN A 99 -17.83 14.75 12.14
C ASN A 99 -18.62 15.30 13.35
N LYS A 100 -18.63 16.63 13.52
CA LYS A 100 -19.33 17.33 14.61
C LYS A 100 -20.86 17.26 14.54
N THR A 101 -21.43 16.51 13.60
CA THR A 101 -22.88 16.45 13.37
C THR A 101 -23.63 15.65 14.46
N LYS A 102 -22.93 14.88 15.31
CA LYS A 102 -23.57 14.11 16.39
C LYS A 102 -24.10 14.92 17.58
N ASN A 103 -23.78 16.21 17.70
CA ASN A 103 -24.19 17.05 18.84
C ASN A 103 -25.19 18.16 18.47
N ARG A 104 -25.93 18.00 17.37
CA ARG A 104 -26.97 18.95 16.94
C ARG A 104 -28.37 18.35 17.06
N PHE A 105 -28.70 17.77 18.21
CA PHE A 105 -30.09 17.48 18.61
C PHE A 105 -30.20 17.59 20.13
#